data_AF-A0A529LCQ1-F1
#
_entry.id   AF-A0A529LCQ1-F1
#
_cell.length_a   1.000
_cell.length_b   1.000
_cell.length_c   1.000
_cell.angle_alpha   90.00
_cell.angle_beta   90.00
_cell.angle_gamma   90.00
#
_symmetry.space_group_name_H-M   'P 1'
#
loop_
_entity.id
_entity.type
_entity.pdbx_description
1 polymer ?
#
loop_
_entity_poly.entity_id
_entity_poly.type
_entity_poly.pdbx_seq_one_letter_code
_entity_poly.pdbx_strand_id
1 'polypeptide(L)'
;PFDCAAEVPCLVDASGIQPTYIGELPPQLTALIRTNINVQELTVRALINENREHIYHAAMMDPHTAAELDLDQIWSLVDDLLAAHGDWLPAWA
;
A
#
# COMPACT_ATOMS: atom_id res chain seq x y z
N PRO A 1 -6.24 0.74 10.13
CA PRO A 1 -6.57 -0.61 10.63
C PRO A 1 -5.70 -0.93 11.86
N PHE A 2 -5.91 -2.03 12.60
CA PHE A 2 -5.02 -2.38 13.73
C PHE A 2 -3.66 -2.89 13.27
N ASP A 3 -3.62 -3.43 12.05
CA ASP A 3 -2.52 -4.11 11.39
C ASP A 3 -1.83 -3.25 10.33
N CYS A 4 -2.16 -1.95 10.24
CA CYS A 4 -1.47 -1.05 9.32
C CYS A 4 -0.20 -0.47 9.98
N ALA A 5 0.82 -0.23 9.15
CA ALA A 5 1.91 0.65 9.55
C ALA A 5 1.38 2.08 9.73
N ALA A 6 1.77 2.72 10.82
CA ALA A 6 1.39 4.10 11.12
C ALA A 6 2.63 4.88 11.57
N GLU A 7 2.73 6.12 11.11
CA GLU A 7 3.75 7.06 11.56
C GLU A 7 3.17 7.92 12.68
N VAL A 8 3.76 7.83 13.87
CA VAL A 8 3.30 8.50 15.08
C VAL A 8 4.49 9.06 15.88
N PRO A 9 4.28 10.09 16.72
CA PRO A 9 5.28 10.52 17.67
C PRO A 9 5.65 9.37 18.62
N CYS A 10 6.95 9.23 18.88
CA CYS A 10 7.50 8.19 19.73
C CYS A 10 8.46 8.80 20.77
N LEU A 11 8.45 8.25 21.99
CA LEU A 11 9.52 8.45 22.95
C LEU A 11 10.67 7.50 22.60
N VAL A 12 11.90 8.01 22.58
CA VAL A 12 13.12 7.23 22.30
C VAL A 12 14.08 7.38 23.47
N ASP A 13 14.39 6.26 24.12
CA ASP A 13 15.34 6.19 25.23
C ASP A 13 16.14 4.87 25.20
N ALA A 14 16.89 4.58 26.27
CA ALA A 14 17.68 3.36 26.39
C ALA A 14 16.85 2.05 26.33
N SER A 15 15.53 2.14 26.49
CA SER A 15 14.58 1.02 26.42
C SER A 15 13.98 0.83 25.03
N GLY A 16 14.32 1.68 24.05
CA GLY A 16 13.88 1.57 22.66
C GLY A 16 12.89 2.64 22.23
N ILE A 17 12.00 2.28 21.29
CA ILE A 17 11.00 3.17 20.67
C ILE A 17 9.63 2.88 21.26
N GLN A 18 8.98 3.90 21.80
CA GLN A 18 7.69 3.79 22.48
C GLN A 18 6.68 4.73 21.79
N PRO A 19 5.75 4.20 20.96
CA PRO A 19 4.72 4.99 20.31
C PRO A 19 3.81 5.68 21.32
N THR A 20 3.44 6.93 21.04
CA THR A 20 2.50 7.69 21.87
C THR A 20 1.06 7.50 21.40
N TYR A 21 0.11 7.51 22.35
CA TYR A 21 -1.31 7.37 22.02
C TYR A 21 -1.86 8.66 21.43
N ILE A 22 -2.48 8.56 20.24
CA ILE A 22 -3.04 9.70 19.49
C ILE A 22 -4.54 9.88 19.73
N GLY A 23 -5.28 8.79 19.97
CA GLY A 23 -6.74 8.82 20.04
C GLY A 23 -7.41 8.63 18.68
N GLU A 24 -8.69 8.98 18.61
CA GLU A 24 -9.47 8.88 17.38
C GLU A 24 -9.10 10.01 16.41
N LEU A 25 -8.75 9.63 15.17
CA LEU A 25 -8.58 10.60 14.11
C LEU A 25 -9.96 11.07 13.61
N PRO A 26 -10.09 12.34 13.23
CA PRO A 26 -11.27 12.83 12.53
C PRO A 26 -11.67 11.92 11.35
N PRO A 27 -12.97 11.67 11.14
CA PRO A 27 -13.46 10.61 10.23
C PRO A 27 -13.02 10.79 8.76
N GLN A 28 -12.94 12.03 8.28
CA GLN A 28 -12.45 12.39 6.96
C GLN A 28 -10.96 12.09 6.76
N LEU A 29 -10.13 12.28 7.80
CA LEU A 29 -8.70 11.92 7.74
C LEU A 29 -8.56 10.41 7.75
N THR A 30 -9.34 9.73 8.59
CA THR A 30 -9.42 8.27 8.61
C THR A 30 -9.81 7.71 7.25
N ALA A 31 -10.78 8.32 6.56
CA ALA A 31 -11.20 7.91 5.22
C ALA A 31 -10.06 8.06 4.19
N LEU A 32 -9.39 9.20 4.17
CA LEU A 32 -8.26 9.47 3.27
C LEU A 32 -7.07 8.53 3.53
N ILE A 33 -6.75 8.26 4.79
CA ILE A 33 -5.64 7.36 5.14
C ILE A 33 -5.98 5.92 4.71
N ARG A 34 -7.23 5.48 4.88
CA ARG A 34 -7.65 4.12 4.47
C ARG A 34 -7.47 3.86 2.97
N THR A 35 -7.73 4.84 2.10
CA THR A 35 -7.54 4.63 0.66
C THR A 35 -6.09 4.29 0.31
N ASN A 36 -5.13 4.89 1.02
CA ASN A 36 -3.70 4.61 0.84
C ASN A 36 -3.26 3.28 1.49
N ILE A 37 -3.81 2.95 2.66
CA ILE A 37 -3.51 1.68 3.34
C ILE A 37 -3.96 0.48 2.49
N ASN A 38 -5.10 0.59 1.78
CA ASN A 38 -5.61 -0.49 0.94
C ASN A 38 -4.61 -0.92 -0.15
N VAL A 39 -3.88 0.05 -0.74
CA VAL A 39 -2.82 -0.22 -1.74
C VAL A 39 -1.70 -1.05 -1.13
N GLN A 40 -1.25 -0.65 0.06
CA GLN A 40 -0.17 -1.32 0.79
C GLN A 40 -0.58 -2.73 1.20
N GLU A 41 -1.81 -2.90 1.70
CA GLU A 41 -2.33 -4.20 2.12
C GLU A 41 -2.41 -5.18 0.95
N LEU A 42 -2.92 -4.74 -0.21
CA LEU A 42 -2.96 -5.57 -1.42
C LEU A 42 -1.56 -5.91 -1.92
N THR A 43 -0.62 -4.98 -1.87
CA THR A 43 0.79 -5.23 -2.24
C THR A 43 1.42 -6.29 -1.34
N VAL A 44 1.22 -6.19 -0.02
CA VAL A 44 1.71 -7.20 0.95
C VAL A 44 1.02 -8.54 0.71
N ARG A 45 -0.29 -8.57 0.46
CA ARG A 45 -1.02 -9.80 0.13
C ARG A 45 -0.52 -10.44 -1.16
N ALA A 46 -0.14 -9.65 -2.17
CA ALA A 46 0.49 -10.17 -3.39
C ALA A 46 1.78 -10.92 -3.05
N LEU A 47 2.63 -10.33 -2.19
CA LEU A 47 3.89 -10.94 -1.77
C LEU A 47 3.71 -12.20 -0.94
N ILE A 48 2.81 -12.18 0.06
CA ILE A 48 2.62 -13.31 0.98
C ILE A 48 1.97 -14.50 0.25
N ASN A 49 1.04 -14.24 -0.67
CA ASN A 49 0.29 -15.29 -1.36
C ASN A 49 0.86 -15.62 -2.74
N GLU A 50 1.95 -14.97 -3.15
CA GLU A 50 2.53 -15.06 -4.50
C GLU A 50 1.47 -14.89 -5.61
N ASN A 51 0.55 -13.93 -5.40
CA ASN A 51 -0.57 -13.70 -6.29
C ASN A 51 -0.41 -12.37 -7.05
N ARG A 52 -0.02 -12.47 -8.32
CA ARG A 52 0.16 -11.34 -9.23
C ARG A 52 -1.09 -10.48 -9.39
N GLU A 53 -2.31 -11.03 -9.33
CA GLU A 53 -3.55 -10.24 -9.47
C GLU A 53 -3.64 -9.13 -8.43
N HIS A 54 -3.11 -9.37 -7.22
CA HIS A 54 -3.14 -8.37 -6.15
C HIS A 54 -2.23 -7.16 -6.44
N ILE A 55 -1.25 -7.29 -7.33
CA ILE A 55 -0.42 -6.16 -7.79
C ILE A 55 -1.29 -5.20 -8.60
N TYR A 56 -2.09 -5.73 -9.54
CA TYR A 56 -3.02 -4.92 -10.32
C TYR A 56 -4.11 -4.31 -9.45
N HIS A 57 -4.70 -5.10 -8.54
CA HIS A 57 -5.70 -4.58 -7.60
C HIS A 57 -5.13 -3.46 -6.72
N ALA A 58 -3.86 -3.55 -6.29
CA ALA A 58 -3.22 -2.48 -5.55
C ALA A 58 -3.16 -1.18 -6.37
N ALA A 59 -2.73 -1.26 -7.63
CA ALA A 59 -2.70 -0.10 -8.52
C ALA A 59 -4.11 0.48 -8.81
N MET A 60 -5.12 -0.38 -8.95
CA MET A 60 -6.53 0.05 -9.10
C MET A 60 -7.09 0.77 -7.88
N MET A 61 -6.56 0.48 -6.69
CA MET A 61 -6.99 1.12 -5.44
C MET A 61 -6.19 2.38 -5.12
N ASP A 62 -5.12 2.68 -5.88
CA ASP A 62 -4.34 3.90 -5.71
C ASP A 62 -5.16 5.12 -6.17
N PRO A 63 -5.45 6.10 -5.28
CA PRO A 63 -6.35 7.21 -5.60
C PRO A 63 -5.90 8.09 -6.76
N HIS A 64 -4.59 8.19 -6.99
CA HIS A 64 -4.05 9.00 -8.08
C HIS A 64 -4.16 8.24 -9.40
N THR A 65 -3.73 6.98 -9.40
CA THR A 65 -3.79 6.09 -10.56
C THR A 65 -5.24 5.94 -11.05
N ALA A 66 -6.17 5.65 -10.14
CA ALA A 66 -7.59 5.46 -10.47
C ALA A 66 -8.33 6.75 -10.85
N ALA A 67 -7.76 7.93 -10.57
CA ALA A 67 -8.31 9.20 -11.02
C ALA A 67 -7.95 9.53 -12.47
N GLU A 68 -6.81 9.03 -12.94
CA GLU A 68 -6.25 9.38 -14.26
C GLU A 68 -6.44 8.28 -15.31
N LEU A 69 -6.56 7.02 -14.89
CA LEU A 69 -6.58 5.86 -15.77
C LEU A 69 -7.81 4.98 -15.54
N ASP A 70 -8.33 4.41 -16.64
CA ASP A 70 -9.30 3.32 -16.56
C ASP A 70 -8.64 1.96 -16.25
N LEU A 71 -9.44 0.93 -16.00
CA LEU A 71 -8.93 -0.38 -15.59
C LEU A 71 -8.01 -1.03 -16.64
N ASP A 72 -8.31 -0.88 -17.92
CA ASP A 72 -7.50 -1.49 -18.99
C ASP A 72 -6.16 -0.77 -19.12
N GLN A 73 -6.15 0.55 -18.95
CA GLN A 73 -4.93 1.35 -18.89
C GLN A 73 -4.07 1.01 -17.67
N ILE A 74 -4.68 0.75 -16.50
CA ILE A 74 -3.96 0.33 -15.30
C ILE A 74 -3.31 -1.03 -15.50
N TRP A 75 -4.00 -1.98 -16.13
CA TRP A 75 -3.42 -3.28 -16.51
C TRP A 75 -2.18 -3.11 -17.37
N SER A 76 -2.29 -2.33 -18.45
CA SER A 76 -1.18 -2.05 -19.36
C SER A 76 0.01 -1.39 -18.63
N LEU A 77 -0.26 -0.40 -17.77
CA LEU A 77 0.77 0.29 -16.99
C LEU A 77 1.51 -0.67 -16.06
N VAL A 78 0.78 -1.53 -15.34
CA VAL A 78 1.39 -2.48 -14.42
C VAL A 78 2.22 -3.51 -15.17
N ASP A 79 1.76 -4.02 -16.31
CA ASP A 79 2.56 -4.92 -17.15
C ASP A 79 3.87 -4.28 -17.62
N ASP A 80 3.82 -3.02 -18.06
CA ASP A 80 5.01 -2.26 -18.45
C ASP A 80 5.97 -2.07 -17.27
N LEU A 81 5.46 -1.79 -16.07
CA LEU A 81 6.27 -1.66 -14.86
C LEU A 81 6.89 -3.00 -14.45
N LEU A 82 6.16 -4.10 -14.51
CA LEU A 82 6.67 -5.44 -14.20
C LEU A 82 7.81 -5.82 -15.17
N ALA A 83 7.61 -5.57 -16.47
CA ALA A 83 8.64 -5.81 -17.48
C ALA A 83 9.88 -4.92 -17.27
N ALA A 84 9.70 -3.65 -16.93
CA ALA A 84 10.79 -2.71 -16.71
C ALA A 84 11.63 -3.04 -15.47
N HIS A 85 11.01 -3.57 -14.40
CA HIS A 85 11.72 -3.94 -13.17
C HIS A 85 12.35 -5.34 -13.24
N GLY A 86 11.79 -6.26 -14.03
CA GLY A 86 12.40 -7.56 -14.35
C GLY A 86 12.95 -8.29 -13.11
N ASP A 87 14.25 -8.57 -13.11
CA ASP A 87 14.96 -9.31 -12.05
C ASP A 87 14.97 -8.61 -10.66
N TRP A 88 14.49 -7.36 -10.57
CA TRP A 88 14.34 -6.67 -9.29
C TRP A 88 13.08 -7.13 -8.54
N LEU A 89 12.17 -7.79 -9.25
CA LEU A 89 10.95 -8.36 -8.69
C LEU A 89 11.14 -9.85 -8.36
N PRO A 90 10.32 -10.39 -7.44
CA PRO A 90 10.27 -11.83 -7.23
C PRO A 90 9.93 -12.57 -8.53
N ALA A 91 10.49 -13.78 -8.71
CA ALA A 91 10.30 -14.56 -9.94
C ALA A 91 8.85 -14.99 -10.23
N TRP A 92 7.95 -14.89 -9.25
CA TRP A 92 6.52 -15.19 -9.41
C TRP A 92 5.69 -13.98 -9.85
N ALA A 93 6.25 -12.76 -9.79
CA ALA A 93 5.55 -11.51 -10.07
C ALA A 93 5.26 -11.31 -11.56
#